data_AF-A0A8T5E646-F1
#
_entry.id   AF-A0A8T5E646-F1
#
_cell.length_a   1.000
_cell.length_b   1.000
_cell.length_c   1.000
_cell.angle_alpha   90.00
_cell.angle_beta   90.00
_cell.angle_gamma   90.00
#
_symmetry.space_group_name_H-M   'P 1'
#
loop_
_entity.id
_entity.type
_entity.pdbx_description
1 polymer ?
#
loop_
_entity_poly.entity_id
_entity_poly.type
_entity_poly.pdbx_seq_one_letter_code
_entity_poly.pdbx_strand_id
1 'polypeptide(L)'
;MAYKISLITGDGIGPELSESAVSVLNAIDAKFDLKFEITKLSAGDKALEETGNALPQNVVDTIKNSDVCLKAPVGESAADVIV
;
A
#
# COMPACT_ATOMS: atom_id res chain seq x y z
N MET A 1 -4.57 -12.98 -16.65
CA MET A 1 -4.63 -11.55 -16.30
C MET A 1 -4.44 -11.49 -14.79
N ALA A 2 -3.53 -10.64 -14.31
CA ALA A 2 -3.22 -10.50 -12.88
C ALA A 2 -3.91 -9.25 -12.36
N TYR A 3 -4.37 -9.26 -11.09
CA TYR A 3 -4.91 -8.06 -10.44
C TYR A 3 -3.77 -7.32 -9.73
N LYS A 4 -3.55 -6.06 -10.11
CA LYS A 4 -2.51 -5.21 -9.55
C LYS A 4 -3.03 -4.50 -8.31
N ILE A 5 -2.41 -4.76 -7.18
CA ILE A 5 -2.78 -4.21 -5.88
C ILE A 5 -1.63 -3.33 -5.40
N SER A 6 -1.85 -2.02 -5.31
CA SER A 6 -0.94 -1.16 -4.56
C SER A 6 -1.29 -1.22 -3.07
N LEU A 7 -0.29 -1.35 -2.21
CA LEU A 7 -0.48 -1.40 -0.76
C LEU A 7 0.40 -0.34 -0.08
N ILE A 8 -0.22 0.74 0.38
CA ILE A 8 0.45 1.72 1.25
C ILE A 8 0.62 1.07 2.63
N THR A 9 1.87 0.84 3.05
CA THR A 9 2.17 0.17 4.31
C THR A 9 1.87 1.05 5.54
N GLY A 10 1.85 2.37 5.34
CA GLY A 10 1.54 3.35 6.38
C GLY A 10 2.56 3.37 7.53
N ASP A 11 2.12 3.90 8.66
CA ASP A 11 2.94 4.22 9.83
C ASP A 11 2.42 3.54 11.11
N GLY A 12 3.20 3.62 12.20
CA GLY A 12 2.85 3.00 13.47
C GLY A 12 2.66 1.49 13.34
N ILE A 13 1.44 1.00 13.61
CA ILE A 13 1.09 -0.42 13.44
C ILE A 13 0.83 -0.82 11.97
N GLY A 14 0.79 0.15 11.04
CA GLY A 14 0.47 -0.07 9.64
C GLY A 14 1.28 -1.16 8.94
N PRO A 15 2.62 -1.19 9.08
CA PRO A 15 3.43 -2.23 8.47
C PRO A 15 3.08 -3.65 8.94
N GLU A 16 2.82 -3.85 10.24
CA GLU A 16 2.44 -5.17 10.80
C GLU A 16 1.08 -5.64 10.27
N LEU A 17 0.10 -4.72 10.20
CA LEU A 17 -1.21 -5.01 9.64
C LEU A 17 -1.14 -5.28 8.13
N SER A 18 -0.26 -4.57 7.42
CA SER A 18 -0.02 -4.76 5.98
C SER A 18 0.51 -6.16 5.69
N GLU A 19 1.47 -6.67 6.47
CA GLU A 19 1.97 -8.04 6.30
C GLU A 19 0.89 -9.09 6.58
N SER A 20 0.03 -8.82 7.56
CA SER A 20 -1.13 -9.69 7.86
C SER A 20 -2.11 -9.74 6.68
N ALA A 21 -2.41 -8.59 6.06
CA ALA A 21 -3.25 -8.51 4.88
C ALA A 21 -2.64 -9.25 3.68
N VAL A 22 -1.33 -9.06 3.43
CA VAL A 22 -0.60 -9.79 2.37
C VAL A 22 -0.67 -11.30 2.59
N SER A 23 -0.52 -11.77 3.83
CA SER A 23 -0.61 -13.20 4.16
C SER A 23 -1.99 -13.78 3.81
N VAL A 24 -3.06 -13.05 4.08
CA VAL A 24 -4.42 -13.46 3.72
C VAL A 24 -4.64 -13.42 2.20
N LEU A 25 -4.17 -12.37 1.52
CA LEU A 25 -4.26 -12.26 0.06
C LEU A 25 -3.52 -13.41 -0.63
N ASN A 26 -2.34 -13.78 -0.16
CA ASN A 26 -1.58 -14.92 -0.68
C ASN A 26 -2.32 -16.25 -0.48
N ALA A 27 -2.98 -16.43 0.68
CA ALA A 27 -3.80 -17.63 0.92
C ALA A 27 -5.02 -17.71 -0.01
N ILE A 28 -5.65 -16.56 -0.29
CA ILE A 28 -6.75 -16.45 -1.26
C ILE A 28 -6.23 -16.74 -2.67
N ASP A 29 -5.11 -16.15 -3.06
CA ASP A 29 -4.47 -16.37 -4.36
C ASP A 29 -4.16 -17.85 -4.60
N ALA A 30 -3.52 -18.50 -3.63
CA ALA A 30 -3.19 -19.93 -3.69
C ALA A 30 -4.42 -20.83 -3.79
N LYS A 31 -5.56 -20.42 -3.23
CA LYS A 31 -6.81 -21.20 -3.25
C LYS A 31 -7.59 -21.04 -4.55
N PHE A 32 -7.52 -19.87 -5.18
CA PHE A 32 -8.42 -19.51 -6.28
C PHE A 32 -7.70 -19.16 -7.60
N ASP A 33 -6.37 -19.20 -7.65
CA ASP A 33 -5.52 -18.86 -8.82
C ASP A 33 -5.83 -17.48 -9.40
N LEU A 34 -6.02 -16.47 -8.53
CA LEU A 34 -6.46 -15.12 -8.93
C LEU A 34 -5.34 -14.25 -9.51
N LYS A 35 -4.08 -14.62 -9.26
CA LYS A 35 -2.86 -13.96 -9.74
C LYS A 35 -2.75 -12.52 -9.23
N PHE A 36 -2.74 -12.36 -7.91
CA PHE A 36 -2.50 -11.06 -7.28
C PHE A 36 -1.04 -10.60 -7.45
N GLU A 37 -0.84 -9.37 -7.92
CA GLU A 37 0.46 -8.70 -8.00
C GLU A 37 0.45 -7.53 -7.00
N ILE A 38 1.07 -7.74 -5.83
CA ILE A 38 1.04 -6.77 -4.72
C ILE A 38 2.31 -5.92 -4.76
N THR A 39 2.16 -4.61 -4.94
CA THR A 39 3.24 -3.62 -4.86
C THR A 39 3.13 -2.82 -3.58
N LYS A 40 4.09 -3.00 -2.66
CA LYS A 40 4.16 -2.23 -1.41
C LYS A 40 4.69 -0.82 -1.68
N LEU A 41 4.05 0.18 -1.09
CA LEU A 41 4.34 1.60 -1.26
C LEU A 41 4.57 2.28 0.09
N SER A 42 5.54 3.18 0.14
CA SER A 42 5.81 4.03 1.30
C SER A 42 5.11 5.38 1.13
N ALA A 43 4.12 5.66 1.97
CA ALA A 43 3.45 6.95 2.08
C ALA A 43 3.00 7.14 3.54
N GLY A 44 2.99 8.38 4.00
CA GLY A 44 2.77 8.73 5.40
C GLY A 44 3.97 9.43 6.02
N ASP A 45 4.06 9.36 7.33
CA ASP A 45 5.04 10.09 8.14
C ASP A 45 6.45 9.69 7.74
N LYS A 46 6.69 8.38 7.57
CA LYS A 46 8.00 7.90 7.12
C LYS A 46 8.40 8.45 5.74
N ALA A 47 7.46 8.49 4.79
CA ALA A 47 7.74 9.02 3.46
C ALA A 47 8.00 10.54 3.50
N LEU A 48 7.29 11.26 4.38
CA LEU A 48 7.52 12.67 4.64
C LEU A 48 8.94 12.91 5.20
N GLU A 49 9.37 12.11 6.17
CA GLU A 49 10.73 12.18 6.74
C GLU A 49 11.81 11.88 5.70
N GLU A 50 11.62 10.87 4.86
CA GLU A 50 12.63 10.42 3.89
C GLU A 50 12.71 11.29 2.63
N THR A 51 11.58 11.84 2.19
CA THR A 51 11.47 12.47 0.86
C THR A 51 11.01 13.92 0.89
N GLY A 52 10.58 14.43 2.06
CA GLY A 52 9.96 15.74 2.19
C GLY A 52 8.51 15.81 1.67
N ASN A 53 7.92 14.67 1.30
CA ASN A 53 6.55 14.58 0.82
C ASN A 53 5.86 13.32 1.37
N ALA A 54 4.73 13.48 2.07
CA ALA A 54 3.97 12.38 2.65
C ALA A 54 3.34 11.46 1.57
N LEU A 55 3.05 11.99 0.39
CA LEU A 55 2.57 11.23 -0.76
C LEU A 55 3.43 11.53 -2.01
N PRO A 56 4.58 10.83 -2.15
CA PRO A 56 5.48 11.02 -3.29
C PRO A 56 4.81 10.75 -4.65
N GLN A 57 5.21 11.48 -5.69
CA GLN A 57 4.58 11.38 -7.01
C GLN A 57 4.67 9.96 -7.61
N ASN A 58 5.78 9.25 -7.41
CA ASN A 58 5.95 7.87 -7.87
C ASN A 58 4.95 6.89 -7.20
N VAL A 59 4.53 7.17 -5.97
CA VAL A 59 3.48 6.41 -5.27
C VAL A 59 2.15 6.63 -5.95
N VAL A 60 1.79 7.89 -6.23
CA VAL A 60 0.57 8.26 -6.97
C VAL A 60 0.54 7.61 -8.35
N ASP A 61 1.66 7.62 -9.06
CA ASP A 61 1.76 7.01 -10.38
C ASP A 61 1.56 5.49 -10.30
N THR A 62 2.08 4.84 -9.26
CA THR A 62 1.88 3.39 -9.05
C THR A 62 0.43 3.07 -8.73
N ILE A 63 -0.22 3.87 -7.89
CA ILE A 63 -1.65 3.73 -7.56
C ILE A 63 -2.51 3.86 -8.81
N LYS A 64 -2.25 4.85 -9.67
CA LYS A 64 -2.97 5.06 -10.94
C LYS A 64 -2.81 3.90 -11.94
N ASN A 65 -1.74 3.12 -11.81
CA ASN A 65 -1.47 1.95 -12.66
C ASN A 65 -1.91 0.62 -12.00
N SER A 66 -2.55 0.68 -10.83
CA SER A 66 -3.07 -0.46 -10.10
C SER A 66 -4.59 -0.58 -10.27
N ASP A 67 -5.13 -1.79 -10.14
CA ASP A 67 -6.59 -2.02 -10.18
C ASP A 67 -7.27 -1.56 -8.88
N VAL A 68 -6.52 -1.62 -7.76
CA VAL A 68 -6.97 -1.17 -6.44
C VAL A 68 -5.79 -0.71 -5.59
N CYS A 69 -6.04 0.25 -4.71
CA CYS A 69 -5.13 0.62 -3.63
C CYS A 69 -5.69 0.22 -2.27
N LEU A 70 -4.91 -0.55 -1.52
CA LEU A 70 -5.12 -0.80 -0.11
C LEU A 70 -4.23 0.15 0.70
N LYS A 71 -4.75 0.65 1.82
CA LYS A 71 -4.03 1.56 2.70
C LYS A 71 -4.14 1.11 4.14
N ALA A 72 -3.00 0.90 4.78
CA ALA A 72 -2.90 0.69 6.21
C ALA A 72 -2.92 2.04 6.97
N PRO A 73 -3.04 2.05 8.31
CA PRO A 73 -3.02 3.28 9.10
C PRO A 73 -1.82 4.17 8.78
N VAL A 74 -2.07 5.47 8.65
CA VAL A 74 -1.07 6.53 8.46
C VAL A 74 -1.14 7.44 9.70
N GLY A 75 -0.01 7.99 10.10
CA GLY A 75 0.09 8.82 11.30
C GLY A 75 -0.34 10.27 11.10
N GLU A 76 0.49 11.22 11.51
CA GLU A 76 0.14 12.65 11.58
C GLU A 76 -0.15 13.24 10.19
N SER A 77 0.54 12.75 9.15
CA SER A 77 0.35 13.15 7.76
C SER A 77 -0.84 12.46 7.07
N ALA A 78 -1.74 11.80 7.82
CA ALA A 78 -2.86 11.06 7.25
C ALA A 78 -3.73 11.88 6.28
N ALA A 79 -3.85 13.20 6.50
CA ALA A 79 -4.60 14.11 5.64
C ALA A 79 -3.94 14.31 4.26
N ASP A 80 -2.61 14.23 4.19
CA ASP A 80 -1.83 14.36 2.95
C ASP A 80 -1.81 13.06 2.14
N VAL A 81 -2.20 11.94 2.75
CA VAL A 81 -2.24 10.60 2.14
C VAL A 81 -3.70 10.15 1.91
N ILE A 82 -4.62 11.08 1.69
CA ILE A 82 -5.99 10.77 1.27
C ILE A 82 -5.95 10.49 -0.24
N VAL A 83 -6.20 9.24 -0.62
CA VAL A 83 -6.26 8.74 -1.99
C VAL A 83 -7.61 8.08 -2.26
#